data_AF-J9VQG2-F1
#
_entry.id   AF-J9VQG2-F1
#
_cell.length_a   1.000
_cell.length_b   1.000
_cell.length_c   1.000
_cell.angle_alpha   90.00
_cell.angle_beta   90.00
_cell.angle_gamma   90.00
#
_symmetry.space_group_name_H-M   'P 1'
#
loop_
_entity.id
_entity.type
_entity.pdbx_description
1 polymer ?
#
loop_
_entity_poly.entity_id
_entity_poly.type
_entity_poly.pdbx_seq_one_letter_code
_entity_poly.pdbx_strand_id
1 'polypeptide(L)'
;MRTALSRCGNRDVYSGIPTDAGARRLCQQKIGDWEGGGDGCKKYYDQVIRKKKMRMTGDIAGIWCPHGICLAYQVMPTSEGRDDFFSLLKYFFLVPPKVIVYDFACSLATYCMLRDPVYFAHVRFLVDKLHAHGHTTCSRAGRISTAMFYSPNLRMVNSSVAEGNHSILRRLRKSLSYMSEEHFLCFFDMAIQAMNRRALLKHEWEALYRGLP
;
A
#
# COMPACT_ATOMS: atom_id res chain seq x y z
N MET A 1 -16.87 3.76 -6.96
CA MET A 1 -15.46 3.61 -6.53
C MET A 1 -14.59 3.75 -7.76
N ARG A 2 -13.50 4.53 -7.74
CA ARG A 2 -12.61 4.59 -8.91
C ARG A 2 -11.63 3.41 -8.81
N THR A 3 -11.88 2.35 -9.57
CA THR A 3 -10.86 1.34 -9.82
C THR A 3 -9.69 2.01 -10.51
N ALA A 4 -8.51 1.95 -9.89
CA ALA A 4 -7.29 2.37 -10.56
C ALA A 4 -6.98 1.32 -11.63
N LEU A 5 -7.57 1.48 -12.82
CA LEU A 5 -7.07 0.81 -14.01
C LEU A 5 -5.58 1.12 -14.12
N SER A 6 -4.78 0.13 -14.48
CA SER A 6 -3.32 0.16 -14.51
C SER A 6 -2.76 1.09 -15.60
N ARG A 7 -3.16 2.36 -15.63
CA ARG A 7 -2.65 3.38 -16.56
C ARG A 7 -1.16 3.69 -16.35
N CYS A 8 -0.53 3.19 -15.28
CA CYS A 8 0.91 3.35 -15.05
C CYS A 8 1.81 2.43 -15.87
N GLY A 9 1.28 1.69 -16.85
CA GLY A 9 2.11 0.99 -17.84
C GLY A 9 2.97 1.92 -18.72
N ASN A 10 2.55 3.18 -18.92
CA ASN A 10 3.19 4.16 -19.81
C ASN A 10 3.98 5.27 -19.09
N ARG A 11 4.36 5.07 -17.83
CA ARG A 11 5.14 6.09 -17.09
C ARG A 11 6.65 5.93 -17.32
N ASP A 12 7.37 7.04 -17.29
CA ASP A 12 8.82 7.06 -17.43
C ASP A 12 9.52 6.28 -16.31
N VAL A 13 10.60 5.58 -16.67
CA VAL A 13 11.44 4.82 -15.75
C VAL A 13 12.76 5.55 -15.62
N TYR A 14 13.17 5.82 -14.40
CA TYR A 14 14.49 6.35 -14.14
C TYR A 14 15.47 5.19 -13.99
N SER A 15 16.39 5.09 -14.95
CA SER A 15 17.46 4.08 -14.97
C SER A 15 18.34 4.10 -13.71
N GLY A 16 18.43 5.25 -13.03
CA GLY A 16 19.20 5.43 -11.78
C GLY A 16 18.50 4.94 -10.51
N ILE A 17 17.25 4.46 -10.58
CA ILE A 17 16.52 3.93 -9.42
C ILE A 17 16.40 2.40 -9.57
N PRO A 18 17.11 1.61 -8.76
CA PRO A 18 16.96 0.15 -8.78
C PRO A 18 15.51 -0.24 -8.48
N THR A 19 14.93 -1.22 -9.19
CA THR A 19 13.53 -1.73 -9.04
C THR A 19 12.41 -0.74 -9.37
N ASP A 20 12.74 0.36 -10.04
CA ASP A 20 11.83 1.46 -10.32
C ASP A 20 10.58 1.07 -11.12
N ALA A 21 10.67 0.01 -11.93
CA ALA A 21 9.56 -0.56 -12.68
C ALA A 21 8.67 -1.53 -11.88
N GLY A 22 8.90 -1.70 -10.57
CA GLY A 22 8.42 -2.86 -9.83
C GLY A 22 8.92 -4.17 -10.44
N ALA A 23 8.45 -5.31 -9.94
CA ALA A 23 8.84 -6.62 -10.47
C ALA A 23 8.40 -6.85 -11.94
N ARG A 24 7.59 -5.95 -12.53
CA ARG A 24 7.03 -6.05 -13.89
C ARG A 24 8.04 -6.07 -15.03
N ARG A 25 9.30 -5.68 -14.83
CA ARG A 25 10.35 -5.75 -15.87
C ARG A 25 11.50 -6.72 -15.57
N LEU A 26 11.38 -7.55 -14.54
CA LEU A 26 12.45 -8.50 -14.17
C LEU A 26 12.48 -9.79 -15.00
N CYS A 27 11.56 -9.99 -15.96
CA CYS A 27 11.69 -11.11 -16.91
C CYS A 27 12.91 -11.00 -17.84
N GLN A 28 13.56 -9.83 -17.96
CA GLN A 28 14.68 -9.62 -18.90
C GLN A 28 16.03 -9.30 -18.25
N GLN A 29 16.10 -9.07 -16.94
CA GLN A 29 17.39 -8.97 -16.25
C GLN A 29 17.72 -10.33 -15.65
N LYS A 30 18.88 -10.89 -16.02
CA LYS A 30 19.47 -12.00 -15.26
C LYS A 30 19.45 -11.59 -13.79
N ILE A 31 18.85 -12.44 -12.95
CA ILE A 31 18.99 -12.36 -11.50
C ILE A 31 20.47 -12.71 -11.21
N GLY A 32 21.34 -11.74 -11.49
CA GLY A 32 22.75 -11.74 -11.16
C GLY A 32 22.92 -10.86 -9.95
N ASP A 33 23.32 -11.48 -8.86
CA ASP A 33 24.09 -10.90 -7.76
C ASP A 33 23.44 -9.73 -7.03
N TRP A 34 22.32 -10.01 -6.37
CA TRP A 34 22.02 -9.34 -5.10
C TRP A 34 22.82 -10.01 -3.98
N GLU A 35 24.13 -9.73 -3.93
CA GLU A 35 24.84 -9.80 -2.66
C GLU A 35 24.34 -8.65 -1.79
N GLY A 36 23.46 -8.97 -0.84
CA GLY A 36 23.50 -8.43 0.53
C GLY A 36 23.64 -6.92 0.75
N GLY A 37 23.23 -6.05 -0.17
CA GLY A 37 23.13 -4.61 0.04
C GLY A 37 21.94 -4.29 0.95
N GLY A 38 22.10 -4.49 2.25
CA GLY A 38 21.02 -4.42 3.23
C GLY A 38 20.44 -3.02 3.43
N ASP A 39 19.34 -2.73 2.76
CA ASP A 39 18.29 -1.89 3.35
C ASP A 39 17.82 -2.63 4.61
N GLY A 40 18.41 -2.33 5.77
CA GLY A 40 18.23 -3.07 7.02
C GLY A 40 16.79 -3.11 7.60
N CYS A 41 15.79 -2.67 6.84
CA CYS A 41 14.38 -2.72 7.16
C CYS A 41 13.74 -3.89 6.39
N LYS A 42 13.63 -5.04 7.06
CA LYS A 42 13.05 -6.26 6.48
C LYS A 42 11.54 -6.21 6.58
N LYS A 43 10.85 -6.33 5.44
CA LYS A 43 9.42 -6.68 5.44
C LYS A 43 9.30 -8.08 6.05
N TYR A 44 8.37 -8.32 6.98
CA TYR A 44 8.25 -9.58 7.75
C TYR A 44 7.84 -10.81 6.89
N TYR A 45 8.05 -10.81 5.58
CA TYR A 45 7.78 -11.93 4.68
C TYR A 45 8.93 -12.95 4.57
N ASP A 46 10.11 -12.64 5.12
CA ASP A 46 11.33 -13.43 4.90
C ASP A 46 11.30 -14.87 5.45
N GLN A 47 10.48 -15.15 6.47
CA GLN A 47 10.47 -16.50 7.07
C GLN A 47 9.65 -17.52 6.26
N VAL A 48 8.71 -17.08 5.41
CA VAL A 48 7.88 -18.00 4.61
C VAL A 48 8.49 -18.26 3.23
N ILE A 49 9.23 -17.28 2.68
CA ILE A 49 9.84 -17.36 1.34
C ILE A 49 11.01 -18.35 1.29
N ARG A 50 11.79 -18.49 2.37
CA ARG A 50 12.91 -19.45 2.42
C ARG A 50 12.49 -20.92 2.28
N LYS A 51 11.22 -21.27 2.46
CA LYS A 51 10.74 -22.67 2.38
C LYS A 51 9.83 -22.98 1.20
N LYS A 52 9.36 -22.00 0.42
CA LYS A 52 8.48 -22.24 -0.73
C LYS A 52 8.88 -21.36 -1.90
N LYS A 53 9.46 -21.98 -2.94
CA LYS A 53 9.45 -21.49 -4.34
C LYS A 53 8.00 -21.34 -4.83
N MET A 54 7.21 -20.48 -4.21
CA MET A 54 5.85 -20.19 -4.65
C MET A 54 5.94 -19.12 -5.73
N ARG A 55 5.59 -19.51 -6.95
CA ARG A 55 5.17 -18.62 -8.03
C ARG A 55 4.37 -17.47 -7.41
N MET A 56 4.92 -16.26 -7.45
CA MET A 56 4.32 -15.10 -6.80
C MET A 56 2.97 -14.85 -7.46
N THR A 57 1.90 -15.23 -6.77
CA THR A 57 0.54 -14.94 -7.19
C THR A 57 0.25 -13.50 -6.80
N GLY A 58 -0.32 -12.73 -7.71
CA GLY A 58 -0.65 -11.32 -7.53
C GLY A 58 -1.32 -11.00 -6.18
N ASP A 59 -1.24 -9.75 -5.77
CA ASP A 59 -1.81 -9.25 -4.52
C ASP A 59 -2.58 -7.95 -4.75
N ILE A 60 -3.21 -7.40 -3.73
CA ILE A 60 -4.07 -6.23 -3.84
C ILE A 60 -3.54 -5.13 -2.95
N ALA A 61 -3.15 -4.01 -3.56
CA ALA A 61 -2.80 -2.79 -2.86
C ALA A 61 -4.08 -1.99 -2.61
N GLY A 62 -4.37 -1.67 -1.35
CA GLY A 62 -5.55 -0.90 -0.98
C GLY A 62 -5.17 0.33 -0.17
N ILE A 63 -5.84 1.45 -0.46
CA ILE A 63 -5.82 2.66 0.37
C ILE A 63 -7.09 2.68 1.20
N TRP A 64 -6.91 2.80 2.51
CA TRP A 64 -7.98 2.80 3.50
C TRP A 64 -7.95 4.11 4.28
N CYS A 65 -9.14 4.66 4.57
CA CYS A 65 -9.24 5.76 5.51
C CYS A 65 -9.19 5.25 6.96
N PRO A 66 -8.98 6.12 7.96
CA PRO A 66 -8.98 5.73 9.37
C PRO A 66 -10.28 5.07 9.87
N HIS A 67 -11.40 5.29 9.19
CA HIS A 67 -12.71 4.66 9.49
C HIS A 67 -12.86 3.26 8.87
N GLY A 68 -11.84 2.74 8.18
CA GLY A 68 -11.90 1.43 7.54
C GLY A 68 -12.68 1.37 6.23
N ILE A 69 -12.92 2.52 5.60
CA ILE A 69 -13.47 2.61 4.25
C ILE A 69 -12.31 2.50 3.26
N CYS A 70 -12.39 1.57 2.32
CA CYS A 70 -11.48 1.53 1.17
C CYS A 70 -11.79 2.73 0.29
N LEU A 71 -10.78 3.54 -0.02
CA LEU A 71 -10.91 4.70 -0.90
C LEU A 71 -10.54 4.32 -2.33
N ALA A 72 -9.45 3.55 -2.46
CA ALA A 72 -8.91 3.10 -3.73
C ALA A 72 -8.25 1.73 -3.55
N TYR A 73 -8.20 0.97 -4.63
CA TYR A 73 -7.40 -0.24 -4.68
C TYR A 73 -6.84 -0.47 -6.08
N GLN A 74 -5.77 -1.26 -6.14
CA GLN A 74 -5.14 -1.72 -7.36
C GLN A 74 -4.80 -3.20 -7.23
N VAL A 75 -5.13 -3.95 -8.27
CA VAL A 75 -4.76 -5.35 -8.41
C VAL A 75 -3.35 -5.40 -8.96
N MET A 76 -2.44 -6.01 -8.21
CA MET A 76 -1.04 -6.18 -8.57
C MET A 76 -0.85 -7.58 -9.15
N PRO A 77 -0.46 -7.70 -10.43
CA PRO A 77 -0.24 -9.02 -11.03
C PRO A 77 1.03 -9.72 -10.49
N THR A 78 1.95 -8.95 -9.91
CA THR A 78 3.23 -9.42 -9.35
C THR A 78 3.36 -9.06 -7.87
N SER A 79 4.50 -9.39 -7.25
CA SER A 79 4.82 -8.95 -5.89
C SER A 79 4.74 -7.43 -5.77
N GLU A 80 4.23 -7.00 -4.62
CA GLU A 80 4.12 -5.62 -4.19
C GLU A 80 5.45 -4.86 -4.30
N GLY A 81 5.43 -3.76 -5.06
CA GLY A 81 6.54 -2.83 -5.18
C GLY A 81 6.19 -1.41 -4.69
N ARG A 82 7.23 -0.57 -4.56
CA ARG A 82 7.06 0.85 -4.22
C ARG A 82 6.29 1.61 -5.30
N ASP A 83 6.46 1.17 -6.55
CA ASP A 83 5.73 1.71 -7.70
C ASP A 83 4.21 1.58 -7.54
N ASP A 84 3.72 0.40 -7.16
CA ASP A 84 2.27 0.16 -7.09
C ASP A 84 1.58 1.18 -6.17
N PHE A 85 2.18 1.47 -5.01
CA PHE A 85 1.67 2.50 -4.10
C PHE A 85 1.90 3.93 -4.60
N PHE A 86 3.06 4.25 -5.18
CA PHE A 86 3.31 5.57 -5.78
C PHE A 86 2.27 5.89 -6.85
N SER A 87 2.06 4.95 -7.76
CA SER A 87 1.11 5.03 -8.87
C SER A 87 -0.32 5.15 -8.36
N LEU A 88 -0.70 4.34 -7.37
CA LEU A 88 -2.03 4.39 -6.76
C LEU A 88 -2.29 5.74 -6.08
N LEU A 89 -1.31 6.30 -5.36
CA LEU A 89 -1.42 7.60 -4.71
C LEU A 89 -1.59 8.75 -5.70
N LYS A 90 -0.79 8.77 -6.77
CA LYS A 90 -0.86 9.80 -7.82
C LYS A 90 -2.14 9.70 -8.65
N TYR A 91 -2.64 8.49 -8.88
CA TYR A 91 -3.84 8.29 -9.66
C TYR A 91 -5.10 8.70 -8.88
N PHE A 92 -5.15 8.36 -7.60
CA PHE A 92 -6.34 8.56 -6.79
C PHE A 92 -6.44 9.97 -6.21
N PHE A 93 -5.32 10.53 -5.75
CA PHE A 93 -5.30 11.85 -5.13
C PHE A 93 -4.80 12.89 -6.15
N LEU A 94 -5.57 13.97 -6.33
CA LEU A 94 -5.10 15.16 -7.06
C LEU A 94 -4.16 16.00 -6.19
N VAL A 95 -4.39 15.99 -4.88
CA VAL A 95 -3.56 16.62 -3.85
C VAL A 95 -3.23 15.54 -2.84
N PRO A 96 -1.94 15.32 -2.51
CA PRO A 96 -1.58 14.18 -1.69
C PRO A 96 -2.07 14.35 -0.24
N PRO A 97 -2.36 13.23 0.44
CA PRO A 97 -2.68 13.27 1.86
C PRO A 97 -1.48 13.78 2.67
N LYS A 98 -1.74 14.56 3.72
CA LYS A 98 -0.69 15.11 4.61
C LYS A 98 0.10 14.03 5.36
N VAL A 99 -0.52 12.87 5.57
CA VAL A 99 0.07 11.75 6.30
C VAL A 99 -0.30 10.44 5.59
N ILE A 100 0.71 9.60 5.35
CA ILE A 100 0.56 8.27 4.79
C ILE A 100 1.15 7.29 5.79
N VAL A 101 0.35 6.29 6.18
CA VAL A 101 0.77 5.22 7.09
C VAL A 101 0.88 3.93 6.30
N TYR A 102 2.06 3.32 6.31
CA TYR A 102 2.33 2.12 5.50
C TYR A 102 3.52 1.31 6.06
N ASP A 103 3.46 -0.01 5.95
CA ASP A 103 4.44 -0.92 6.55
C ASP A 103 5.86 -0.71 6.00
N PHE A 104 5.99 -0.29 4.74
CA PHE A 104 7.27 -0.01 4.09
C PHE A 104 7.42 1.49 3.75
N ALA A 105 6.83 2.35 4.58
CA ALA A 105 6.83 3.81 4.41
C ALA A 105 8.23 4.42 4.30
N CYS A 106 9.24 3.87 4.97
CA CYS A 106 10.62 4.37 4.93
C CYS A 106 11.21 4.38 3.51
N SER A 107 11.05 3.28 2.77
CA SER A 107 11.56 3.16 1.41
C SER A 107 10.60 3.82 0.40
N LEU A 108 9.29 3.78 0.67
CA LEU A 108 8.30 4.49 -0.14
C LEU A 108 8.52 6.01 -0.11
N ALA A 109 8.86 6.58 1.05
CA ALA A 109 9.12 8.01 1.20
C ALA A 109 10.27 8.47 0.28
N THR A 110 11.41 7.78 0.34
CA THR A 110 12.56 8.06 -0.51
C THR A 110 12.21 7.91 -1.99
N TYR A 111 11.46 6.86 -2.34
CA TYR A 111 11.00 6.63 -3.70
C TYR A 111 10.09 7.76 -4.21
N CYS A 112 9.08 8.15 -3.44
CA CYS A 112 8.18 9.26 -3.75
C CYS A 112 8.92 10.59 -3.90
N MET A 113 9.86 10.89 -3.00
CA MET A 113 10.65 12.12 -3.05
C MET A 113 11.63 12.17 -4.23
N LEU A 114 12.23 11.03 -4.63
CA LEU A 114 13.05 10.99 -5.85
C LEU A 114 12.21 11.20 -7.11
N ARG A 115 10.99 10.67 -7.11
CA ARG A 115 10.12 10.63 -8.30
C ARG A 115 9.36 11.92 -8.54
N ASP A 116 8.78 12.50 -7.51
CA ASP A 116 7.95 13.70 -7.60
C ASP A 116 8.06 14.51 -6.29
N PRO A 117 9.21 15.18 -6.06
CA PRO A 117 9.47 15.87 -4.81
C PRO A 117 8.48 17.01 -4.57
N VAL A 118 7.99 17.67 -5.63
CA VAL A 118 7.04 18.79 -5.51
C VAL A 118 5.69 18.30 -5.01
N TYR A 119 5.17 17.21 -5.59
CA TYR A 119 3.91 16.64 -5.15
C TYR A 119 4.02 16.12 -3.71
N PHE A 120 5.08 15.40 -3.36
CA PHE A 120 5.22 14.77 -2.04
C PHE A 120 5.90 15.65 -0.96
N ALA A 121 6.26 16.90 -1.27
CA ALA A 121 7.04 17.79 -0.40
C ALA A 121 6.50 17.94 1.04
N HIS A 122 5.18 17.90 1.20
CA HIS A 122 4.49 18.12 2.47
C HIS A 122 3.83 16.86 3.04
N VAL A 123 4.22 15.68 2.54
CA VAL A 123 3.65 14.39 2.94
C VAL A 123 4.53 13.75 3.99
N ARG A 124 3.94 13.41 5.14
CA ARG A 124 4.62 12.63 6.18
C ARG A 124 4.36 11.14 5.98
N PHE A 125 5.40 10.41 5.64
CA PHE A 125 5.38 8.95 5.57
C PHE A 125 5.72 8.35 6.93
N LEU A 126 4.83 7.52 7.45
CA LEU A 126 4.96 6.90 8.77
C LEU A 126 4.83 5.38 8.66
N VAL A 127 5.76 4.67 9.28
CA VAL A 127 5.73 3.21 9.41
C VAL A 127 4.63 2.84 10.39
N ASP A 128 3.81 1.86 10.01
CA ASP A 128 2.76 1.31 10.86
C ASP A 128 3.31 0.77 12.19
N LYS A 129 2.49 0.87 13.24
CA LYS A 129 2.85 0.54 14.62
C LYS A 129 3.20 -0.94 14.77
N LEU A 130 2.46 -1.83 14.13
CA LEU A 130 2.66 -3.28 14.27
C LEU A 130 3.90 -3.75 13.50
N HIS A 131 4.23 -3.05 12.42
CA HIS A 131 5.37 -3.38 11.58
C HIS A 131 6.67 -2.71 12.04
N ALA A 132 6.61 -1.70 12.90
CA ALA A 132 7.76 -0.93 13.37
C ALA A 132 8.91 -1.76 13.99
N HIS A 133 8.63 -2.97 14.51
CA HIS A 133 9.67 -3.84 15.07
C HIS A 133 10.63 -4.40 13.99
N GLY A 134 10.15 -4.60 12.75
CA GLY A 134 10.99 -5.04 11.63
C GLY A 134 11.90 -3.95 11.05
N HIS A 135 11.75 -2.71 11.53
CA HIS A 135 12.46 -1.53 11.06
C HIS A 135 13.57 -1.14 12.04
N THR A 136 14.61 -1.97 12.13
CA THR A 136 15.70 -1.81 13.10
C THR A 136 16.69 -0.69 12.74
N THR A 137 16.95 -0.47 11.45
CA THR A 137 17.86 0.58 10.96
C THR A 137 17.15 1.91 10.65
N CYS A 138 15.84 1.88 10.45
CA CYS A 138 15.06 3.06 10.12
C CYS A 138 14.89 3.99 11.35
N SER A 139 14.96 5.30 11.13
CA SER A 139 14.83 6.31 12.20
C SER A 139 13.52 6.19 12.97
N ARG A 140 13.57 6.38 14.30
CA ARG A 140 12.38 6.40 15.17
C ARG A 140 11.39 7.49 14.77
N ALA A 141 11.87 8.59 14.17
CA ALA A 141 11.02 9.70 13.73
C ALA A 141 10.04 9.27 12.62
N GLY A 142 10.41 8.28 11.81
CA GLY A 142 9.55 7.72 10.75
C GLY A 142 8.50 6.73 11.25
N ARG A 143 8.35 6.51 12.56
CA ARG A 143 7.36 5.57 13.13
C ARG A 143 6.13 6.30 13.59
N ILE A 144 4.94 5.77 13.29
CA ILE A 144 3.69 6.39 13.75
C ILE A 144 3.60 6.48 15.27
N SER A 145 4.14 5.49 15.98
CA SER A 145 4.18 5.48 17.45
C SER A 145 4.92 6.69 18.01
N THR A 146 6.02 7.11 17.39
CA THR A 146 6.75 8.32 17.78
C THR A 146 5.94 9.58 17.44
N ALA A 147 5.38 9.64 16.22
CA ALA A 147 4.58 10.78 15.77
C ALA A 147 3.32 11.01 16.64
N MET A 148 2.72 9.93 17.13
CA MET A 148 1.60 9.97 18.07
C MET A 148 1.94 10.70 19.36
N PHE A 149 3.17 10.65 19.87
CA PHE A 149 3.53 11.40 21.09
C PHE A 149 3.37 12.90 20.89
N TYR A 150 3.76 13.42 19.72
CA TYR A 150 3.81 14.85 19.42
C TYR A 150 2.56 15.39 18.71
N SER A 151 1.70 14.53 18.19
CA SER A 151 0.50 14.93 17.43
C SER A 151 -0.75 14.21 17.96
N PRO A 152 -1.60 14.89 18.75
CA PRO A 152 -2.83 14.30 19.30
C PRO A 152 -3.76 13.73 18.23
N ASN A 153 -3.85 14.40 17.07
CA ASN A 153 -4.68 13.95 15.94
C ASN A 153 -4.26 12.57 15.41
N LEU A 154 -2.97 12.23 15.45
CA LEU A 154 -2.48 10.92 15.02
C LEU A 154 -2.77 9.82 16.04
N ARG A 155 -2.95 10.15 17.32
CA ARG A 155 -3.33 9.15 18.35
C ARG A 155 -4.71 8.57 18.10
N MET A 156 -5.60 9.35 17.47
CA MET A 156 -6.95 8.90 17.10
C MET A 156 -6.97 8.04 15.83
N VAL A 157 -5.88 8.03 15.05
CA VAL A 157 -5.79 7.23 13.83
C VAL A 157 -5.51 5.78 14.19
N ASN A 158 -6.43 4.90 13.82
CA ASN A 158 -6.21 3.47 13.94
C ASN A 158 -5.30 2.98 12.80
N SER A 159 -4.02 2.73 13.12
CA SER A 159 -3.01 2.34 12.13
C SER A 159 -3.17 0.89 11.64
N SER A 160 -3.86 0.03 12.40
CA SER A 160 -4.08 -1.38 12.04
C SER A 160 -5.30 -1.63 11.14
N VAL A 161 -6.01 -0.57 10.75
CA VAL A 161 -7.21 -0.66 9.89
C VAL A 161 -6.91 -1.37 8.57
N ALA A 162 -5.77 -1.06 7.95
CA ALA A 162 -5.38 -1.68 6.69
C ALA A 162 -5.15 -3.19 6.86
N GLU A 163 -4.46 -3.61 7.93
CA GLU A 163 -4.22 -5.02 8.23
C GLU A 163 -5.52 -5.79 8.53
N GLY A 164 -6.41 -5.19 9.33
CA GLY A 164 -7.71 -5.76 9.63
C GLY A 164 -8.55 -5.99 8.36
N ASN A 165 -8.62 -4.99 7.48
CA ASN A 165 -9.32 -5.14 6.21
C ASN A 165 -8.63 -6.13 5.26
N HIS A 166 -7.31 -6.14 5.21
CA HIS A 166 -6.56 -7.10 4.41
C HIS A 166 -6.77 -8.55 4.90
N SER A 167 -7.00 -8.76 6.20
CA SER A 167 -7.37 -10.08 6.73
C SER A 167 -8.71 -10.59 6.19
N ILE A 168 -9.67 -9.68 5.95
CA ILE A 168 -10.96 -10.00 5.32
C ILE A 168 -10.74 -10.36 3.85
N LEU A 169 -9.95 -9.57 3.13
CA LEU A 169 -9.61 -9.83 1.73
C LEU A 169 -8.90 -11.17 1.54
N ARG A 170 -8.04 -11.55 2.49
CA ARG A 170 -7.35 -12.85 2.48
C ARG A 170 -8.31 -14.04 2.49
N ARG A 171 -9.50 -13.90 3.09
CA ARG A 171 -10.54 -14.95 3.08
C ARG A 171 -11.18 -15.10 1.70
N LEU A 172 -11.25 -14.02 0.93
CA LEU A 172 -11.79 -14.02 -0.44
C LEU A 172 -10.78 -14.57 -1.46
N ARG A 173 -9.48 -14.50 -1.15
CA ARG A 173 -8.38 -14.88 -2.06
C ARG A 173 -8.57 -16.25 -2.71
N LYS A 174 -9.03 -17.26 -1.95
CA LYS A 174 -9.23 -18.61 -2.50
C LYS A 174 -10.36 -18.66 -3.52
N SER A 175 -11.53 -18.10 -3.20
CA SER A 175 -12.66 -18.04 -4.14
C SER A 175 -12.32 -17.25 -5.40
N LEU A 176 -11.63 -16.12 -5.23
CA LEU A 176 -11.16 -15.27 -6.31
C LEU A 176 -10.19 -15.99 -7.26
N SER A 177 -9.37 -16.92 -6.75
CA SER A 177 -8.39 -17.64 -7.56
C SER A 177 -8.98 -18.62 -8.58
N TYR A 178 -10.27 -18.97 -8.45
CA TYR A 178 -10.98 -19.84 -9.40
C TYR A 178 -11.76 -19.05 -10.47
N MET A 179 -11.73 -17.72 -10.43
CA MET A 179 -12.46 -16.85 -11.36
C MET A 179 -11.59 -16.44 -12.55
N SER A 180 -12.22 -16.16 -13.70
CA SER A 180 -11.52 -15.43 -14.77
C SER A 180 -11.25 -13.98 -14.33
N GLU A 181 -10.32 -13.30 -14.99
CA GLU A 181 -9.91 -11.94 -14.61
C GLU A 181 -11.09 -10.95 -14.57
N GLU A 182 -11.99 -11.00 -15.55
CA GLU A 182 -13.18 -10.14 -15.58
C GLU A 182 -14.12 -10.39 -14.40
N HIS A 183 -14.41 -11.66 -14.12
CA HIS A 183 -15.26 -12.04 -12.99
C HIS A 183 -14.61 -11.71 -11.65
N PHE A 184 -13.28 -11.88 -11.57
CA PHE A 184 -12.48 -11.49 -10.42
C PHE A 184 -12.64 -9.99 -10.14
N LEU A 185 -12.49 -9.13 -11.15
CA LEU A 185 -12.60 -7.68 -10.98
C LEU A 185 -14.00 -7.26 -10.53
N CYS A 186 -15.05 -7.79 -11.17
CA CYS A 186 -16.43 -7.51 -10.80
C CYS A 186 -16.77 -7.98 -9.39
N PHE A 187 -16.43 -9.22 -9.05
CA PHE A 187 -16.69 -9.78 -7.72
C PHE A 187 -15.91 -9.04 -6.64
N PHE A 188 -14.65 -8.70 -6.92
CA PHE A 188 -13.81 -7.98 -5.99
C PHE A 188 -14.34 -6.57 -5.71
N ASP A 189 -14.75 -5.83 -6.75
CA ASP A 189 -15.35 -4.51 -6.58
C ASP A 189 -16.63 -4.59 -5.73
N MET A 190 -17.52 -5.55 -6.00
CA MET A 190 -18.71 -5.78 -5.18
C MET A 190 -18.36 -6.09 -3.72
N ALA A 191 -17.33 -6.90 -3.47
CA ALA A 191 -16.89 -7.23 -2.11
C ALA A 191 -16.39 -5.99 -1.36
N ILE A 192 -15.59 -5.15 -2.02
CA ILE A 192 -15.11 -3.89 -1.45
C ILE A 192 -16.28 -2.93 -1.18
N GLN A 193 -17.23 -2.79 -2.11
CA GLN A 193 -18.41 -1.96 -1.91
C GLN A 193 -19.25 -2.44 -0.71
N ALA A 194 -19.41 -3.76 -0.54
CA ALA A 194 -20.11 -4.33 0.60
C ALA A 194 -19.36 -4.06 1.93
N MET A 195 -18.03 -4.16 1.93
CA MET A 195 -17.20 -3.79 3.09
C MET A 195 -17.36 -2.31 3.44
N ASN A 196 -17.30 -1.43 2.44
CA ASN A 196 -17.48 0.01 2.62
C ASN A 196 -18.87 0.35 3.18
N ARG A 197 -19.93 -0.27 2.67
CA ARG A 197 -21.29 -0.07 3.18
C ARG A 197 -21.40 -0.45 4.66
N ARG A 198 -20.79 -1.57 5.06
CA ARG A 198 -20.75 -1.99 6.47
C ARG A 198 -19.98 -1.00 7.35
N ALA A 199 -18.84 -0.51 6.87
CA ALA A 199 -18.05 0.49 7.59
C ALA A 199 -18.86 1.80 7.77
N LEU A 200 -19.53 2.27 6.71
CA LEU A 200 -20.37 3.47 6.76
C LEU A 200 -21.54 3.35 7.75
N LEU A 201 -22.21 2.19 7.79
CA LEU A 201 -23.31 1.95 8.73
C LEU A 201 -22.83 1.94 10.19
N LYS A 202 -21.62 1.43 10.44
CA LYS A 202 -21.03 1.39 11.80
C LYS A 202 -20.67 2.79 12.33
N HIS A 203 -20.36 3.73 11.43
CA HIS A 203 -19.89 5.07 11.78
C HIS A 203 -20.97 6.16 11.66
N GLU A 204 -22.26 5.79 11.66
CA GLU A 204 -23.40 6.73 11.60
C GLU A 204 -23.21 7.82 10.53
N TRP A 205 -23.24 7.38 9.28
CA TRP A 205 -22.87 8.12 8.05
C TRP A 205 -23.29 9.61 7.96
N GLU A 206 -24.36 10.03 8.64
CA GLU A 206 -24.87 11.41 8.61
C GLU A 206 -23.96 12.44 9.29
N ALA A 207 -23.15 12.06 10.28
CA ALA A 207 -22.34 13.02 11.04
C ALA A 207 -21.02 13.39 10.34
N LEU A 208 -20.47 12.52 9.48
CA LEU A 208 -19.12 12.65 8.92
C LEU A 208 -19.06 13.28 7.51
N TYR A 209 -20.17 13.27 6.75
CA TYR A 209 -20.16 13.70 5.34
C TYR A 209 -20.99 14.96 5.01
N ARG A 210 -21.69 15.59 5.97
CA ARG A 210 -22.36 16.90 5.74
C ARG A 210 -21.40 18.07 5.52
N GLY A 211 -20.09 17.89 5.70
CA GLY A 211 -19.09 18.96 5.63
C GLY A 211 -17.88 18.67 4.76
N LEU A 212 -17.90 17.63 3.94
CA LEU A 212 -16.87 17.43 2.91
C LEU A 212 -17.32 18.18 1.65
N PRO A 213 -16.48 19.06 1.07
CA PRO A 213 -16.82 19.83 -0.12
C PRO A 213 -17.09 18.94 -1.34
#